data_AF-A0A2N2M0U4-F1
#
_entry.id   AF-A0A2N2M0U4-F1
#
_cell.length_a   1.000
_cell.length_b   1.000
_cell.length_c   1.000
_cell.angle_alpha   90.00
_cell.angle_beta   90.00
_cell.angle_gamma   90.00
#
_symmetry.space_group_name_H-M   'P 1'
#
loop_
_entity.id
_entity.type
_entity.pdbx_description
1 polymer ?
#
loop_
_entity_poly.entity_id
_entity_poly.type
_entity_poly.pdbx_seq_one_letter_code
_entity_poly.pdbx_strand_id
1 'polypeptide(L)'
;MWRIIQDKTLILINSLIYFPDNKIGKILNKILILVIFLFGLFLWIRFLNFGTIPSDRLDWLDITFPRLTILQQAFIEGRFPLHIAQAIGLKGVTNRYFSIPDLILTPNLLTLKYFSIETSILIHVLVMYSIGFIGLLQFRKRFKISLLVFLFLFLVFNLNGHIVSHLAIGHLTWASYFLLPFFITSILELSQNKNISWRWVSKICFIQFFVYLAGGYHIFVWCLLFIGFIFFTDNQNKKWIFLTILFSILINSYRILPSALLVKLLPIDFMAGFPTTDRLFTSLISVSTLADAYAVPNKVNVLVWEFDFYIGLIGFLLIVIFSGMSFLPNCKNSIRNLMLPIIAMIVLSIGNFYMPIFDTGIPLISGERISSRFFIIPLLFLLFISAINMQKLINDNKNKYSFALLILIILLANDLTQHMANWEVITMIRDFPSEISSGNLIIGTMHDPLYLGLFLSGSLITVLVLIFLGYKLFGSRNKNSTLN
;
A
#
# COMPACT_ATOMS: atom_id res chain seq x y z
N MET A 1 -39.24 -31.98 -8.49
CA MET A 1 -38.43 -31.03 -9.30
C MET A 1 -38.29 -29.67 -8.63
N TRP A 2 -39.38 -28.97 -8.27
CA TRP A 2 -39.36 -27.64 -7.66
C TRP A 2 -38.53 -27.53 -6.36
N ARG A 3 -38.70 -28.47 -5.40
CA ARG A 3 -37.90 -28.50 -4.16
C ARG A 3 -36.39 -28.60 -4.42
N ILE A 4 -35.97 -29.43 -5.38
CA ILE A 4 -34.56 -29.59 -5.77
C ILE A 4 -33.99 -28.27 -6.33
N ILE A 5 -34.80 -27.53 -7.11
CA ILE A 5 -34.41 -26.22 -7.63
C ILE A 5 -34.26 -25.24 -6.47
N GLN A 6 -35.24 -25.16 -5.57
CA GLN A 6 -35.19 -24.29 -4.40
C GLN A 6 -33.97 -24.57 -3.52
N ASP A 7 -33.68 -25.83 -3.23
CA ASP A 7 -32.53 -26.25 -2.41
C ASP A 7 -31.21 -25.85 -3.06
N LYS A 8 -31.07 -26.08 -4.38
CA LYS A 8 -29.87 -25.67 -5.12
C LYS A 8 -29.72 -24.15 -5.15
N THR A 9 -30.80 -23.41 -5.36
CA THR A 9 -30.78 -21.93 -5.35
C THR A 9 -30.40 -21.39 -3.98
N LEU A 10 -30.95 -21.96 -2.90
CA LEU A 10 -30.61 -21.58 -1.53
C LEU A 10 -29.13 -21.87 -1.22
N ILE A 11 -28.60 -23.02 -1.68
CA ILE A 11 -27.19 -23.35 -1.57
C ILE A 11 -26.31 -22.31 -2.28
N LEU A 12 -26.70 -21.89 -3.49
CA LEU A 12 -25.96 -20.89 -4.26
C LEU A 12 -25.96 -19.54 -3.56
N ILE A 13 -27.14 -19.04 -3.13
CA ILE A 13 -27.27 -17.77 -2.39
C ILE A 13 -26.46 -17.81 -1.09
N ASN A 14 -26.60 -18.88 -0.31
CA ASN A 14 -25.85 -19.05 0.93
C ASN A 14 -24.34 -19.07 0.71
N SER A 15 -23.85 -19.56 -0.43
CA SER A 15 -22.42 -19.55 -0.75
C SER A 15 -21.86 -18.15 -1.06
N LEU A 16 -22.72 -17.16 -1.35
CA LEU A 16 -22.31 -15.76 -1.51
C LEU A 16 -22.16 -15.06 -0.16
N ILE A 17 -22.99 -15.45 0.81
CA ILE A 17 -23.15 -14.76 2.10
C ILE A 17 -22.35 -15.44 3.22
N TYR A 18 -22.14 -16.75 3.13
CA TYR A 18 -21.30 -17.52 4.03
C TYR A 18 -20.05 -18.03 3.33
N PHE A 19 -19.01 -18.34 4.12
CA PHE A 19 -17.84 -19.01 3.58
C PHE A 19 -18.22 -20.41 3.06
N PRO A 20 -17.86 -20.76 1.81
CA PRO A 20 -18.40 -21.96 1.18
C PRO A 20 -17.77 -23.25 1.72
N ASP A 21 -18.61 -24.11 2.32
CA ASP A 21 -18.18 -25.43 2.81
C ASP A 21 -18.43 -26.57 1.80
N ASN A 22 -19.49 -26.46 0.98
CA ASN A 22 -19.84 -27.47 -0.02
C ASN A 22 -19.10 -27.30 -1.36
N LYS A 23 -19.03 -28.38 -2.17
CA LYS A 23 -18.28 -28.40 -3.45
C LYS A 23 -18.80 -27.40 -4.48
N ILE A 24 -20.13 -27.29 -4.64
CA ILE A 24 -20.77 -26.42 -5.63
C ILE A 24 -20.48 -24.95 -5.31
N GLY A 25 -20.72 -24.54 -4.07
CA GLY A 25 -20.45 -23.19 -3.57
C GLY A 25 -18.97 -22.82 -3.66
N LYS A 26 -18.05 -23.78 -3.44
CA LYS A 26 -16.61 -23.56 -3.65
C LYS A 26 -16.27 -23.28 -5.11
N ILE A 27 -16.90 -23.98 -6.06
CA ILE A 27 -16.69 -23.74 -7.50
C ILE A 27 -17.26 -22.37 -7.89
N LEU A 28 -18.51 -22.08 -7.52
CA LEU A 28 -19.14 -20.77 -7.78
C LEU A 28 -18.28 -19.63 -7.23
N ASN A 29 -17.82 -19.73 -5.98
CA ASN A 29 -16.96 -18.72 -5.37
C ASN A 29 -15.66 -18.53 -6.15
N LYS A 30 -15.02 -19.60 -6.64
CA LYS A 30 -13.79 -19.47 -7.46
C LYS A 30 -14.06 -18.72 -8.77
N ILE A 31 -15.17 -19.03 -9.44
CA ILE A 31 -15.57 -18.34 -10.68
C ILE A 31 -15.83 -16.86 -10.39
N LEU A 32 -16.59 -16.54 -9.35
CA LEU A 32 -16.89 -15.15 -9.01
C LEU A 32 -15.65 -14.37 -8.54
N ILE A 33 -14.75 -15.01 -7.80
CA ILE A 33 -13.45 -14.42 -7.46
C ILE A 33 -12.64 -14.11 -8.72
N LEU A 34 -12.65 -15.01 -9.72
CA LEU A 34 -11.99 -14.75 -11.00
C LEU A 34 -12.64 -13.57 -11.74
N VAL A 35 -13.98 -13.48 -11.74
CA VAL A 35 -14.69 -12.33 -12.34
C VAL A 35 -14.31 -11.02 -11.64
N ILE A 36 -14.29 -11.00 -10.31
CA ILE A 36 -13.88 -9.80 -9.53
C ILE A 36 -12.42 -9.44 -9.85
N PHE A 37 -11.53 -10.42 -9.95
CA PHE A 37 -10.13 -10.20 -10.30
C PHE A 37 -9.99 -9.57 -11.70
N LEU A 38 -10.66 -10.14 -12.71
CA LEU A 38 -10.65 -9.64 -14.08
C LEU A 38 -11.29 -8.26 -14.20
N PHE A 39 -12.35 -8.00 -13.44
CA PHE A 39 -12.97 -6.68 -13.34
C PHE A 39 -11.97 -5.63 -12.84
N GLY A 40 -11.25 -5.91 -11.75
CA GLY A 40 -10.23 -4.98 -11.27
C GLY A 40 -9.05 -4.82 -12.23
N LEU A 41 -8.61 -5.87 -12.93
CA LEU A 41 -7.62 -5.73 -14.01
C LEU A 41 -8.10 -4.77 -15.09
N PHE A 42 -9.34 -4.95 -15.56
CA PHE A 42 -9.93 -4.08 -16.57
C PHE A 42 -10.00 -2.62 -16.10
N LEU A 43 -10.42 -2.38 -14.85
CA LEU A 43 -10.45 -1.04 -14.29
C LEU A 43 -9.05 -0.37 -14.29
N TRP A 44 -8.01 -1.07 -13.83
CA TRP A 44 -6.65 -0.53 -13.82
C TRP A 44 -6.06 -0.31 -15.22
N ILE A 45 -6.37 -1.19 -16.18
CA ILE A 45 -5.99 -1.00 -17.59
C ILE A 45 -6.64 0.26 -18.16
N ARG A 46 -7.96 0.43 -17.94
CA ARG A 46 -8.70 1.61 -18.39
C ARG A 46 -8.16 2.89 -17.73
N PHE A 47 -7.93 2.85 -16.41
CA PHE A 47 -7.43 3.98 -15.63
C PHE A 47 -6.07 4.49 -16.11
N LEU A 48 -5.16 3.57 -16.47
CA LEU A 48 -3.86 3.89 -17.07
C LEU A 48 -3.93 4.10 -18.59
N ASN A 49 -5.12 4.37 -19.13
CA ASN A 49 -5.36 4.65 -20.54
C ASN A 49 -4.73 3.60 -21.48
N PHE A 50 -4.87 2.31 -21.13
CA PHE A 50 -4.32 1.17 -21.87
C PHE A 50 -2.80 1.26 -22.11
N GLY A 51 -2.07 1.96 -21.23
CA GLY A 51 -0.63 2.16 -21.34
C GLY A 51 -0.24 3.42 -22.12
N THR A 52 -1.18 4.29 -22.48
CA THR A 52 -0.88 5.60 -23.06
C THR A 52 -0.75 6.63 -21.92
N ILE A 53 0.44 6.67 -21.32
CA ILE A 53 0.76 7.49 -20.14
C ILE A 53 1.65 8.66 -20.58
N PRO A 54 1.32 9.92 -20.24
CA PRO A 54 2.12 11.07 -20.64
C PRO A 54 3.43 11.13 -19.84
N SER A 55 4.51 11.50 -20.52
CA SER A 55 5.85 11.65 -19.91
C SER A 55 6.22 13.10 -19.57
N ASP A 56 5.28 14.03 -19.75
CA ASP A 56 5.49 15.47 -19.88
C ASP A 56 4.60 16.28 -18.92
N ARG A 57 4.03 15.67 -17.88
CA ARG A 57 3.12 16.32 -16.93
C ARG A 57 3.35 15.81 -15.51
N LEU A 58 3.23 16.69 -14.52
CA LEU A 58 3.23 16.32 -13.10
C LEU A 58 4.42 15.39 -12.73
N ASP A 59 4.22 14.50 -11.76
CA ASP A 59 5.25 13.58 -11.28
C ASP A 59 5.56 12.45 -12.28
N TRP A 60 4.80 12.31 -13.38
CA TRP A 60 5.26 11.49 -14.50
C TRP A 60 6.54 12.05 -15.09
N LEU A 61 6.57 13.37 -15.34
CA LEU A 61 7.74 14.07 -15.89
C LEU A 61 8.87 14.18 -14.87
N ASP A 62 8.58 14.58 -13.63
CA ASP A 62 9.64 14.95 -12.67
C ASP A 62 10.21 13.77 -11.90
N ILE A 63 9.42 12.71 -11.72
CA ILE A 63 9.76 11.59 -10.83
C ILE A 63 9.87 10.29 -11.62
N THR A 64 8.78 9.85 -12.24
CA THR A 64 8.68 8.46 -12.71
C THR A 64 9.46 8.19 -13.99
N PHE A 65 9.21 8.94 -15.07
CA PHE A 65 9.89 8.70 -16.34
C PHE A 65 11.41 8.89 -16.27
N PRO A 66 11.97 9.94 -15.62
CA PRO A 66 13.42 10.10 -15.52
C PRO A 66 14.11 8.92 -14.85
N ARG A 67 13.50 8.38 -13.77
CA ARG A 67 14.03 7.21 -13.06
C ARG A 67 13.95 5.94 -13.92
N LEU A 68 12.80 5.70 -14.55
CA LEU A 68 12.62 4.52 -15.40
C LEU A 68 13.49 4.57 -16.66
N THR A 69 13.76 5.76 -17.19
CA THR A 69 14.66 5.96 -18.34
C THR A 69 16.09 5.50 -18.02
N ILE A 70 16.61 5.89 -16.84
CA ILE A 70 17.93 5.43 -16.39
C ILE A 70 17.97 3.91 -16.18
N LEU A 71 16.92 3.31 -15.60
CA LEU A 71 16.85 1.85 -15.47
C LEU A 71 16.73 1.13 -16.81
N GLN A 72 15.97 1.69 -17.76
CA GLN A 72 15.85 1.13 -19.09
C GLN A 72 17.20 1.15 -19.82
N GLN A 73 17.92 2.29 -19.80
CA GLN A 73 19.28 2.38 -20.33
C GLN A 73 20.19 1.32 -19.69
N ALA A 74 20.12 1.14 -18.37
CA ALA A 74 20.92 0.16 -17.64
C ALA A 74 20.67 -1.28 -18.13
N PHE A 75 19.40 -1.64 -18.35
CA PHE A 75 19.05 -2.96 -18.85
C PHE A 75 19.39 -3.20 -20.32
N ILE A 76 19.31 -2.16 -21.16
CA ILE A 76 19.67 -2.23 -22.59
C ILE A 76 21.20 -2.33 -22.74
N GLU A 77 21.95 -1.48 -22.03
CA GLU A 77 23.42 -1.41 -22.13
C GLU A 77 24.14 -2.47 -21.29
N GLY A 78 23.44 -3.15 -20.38
CA GLY A 78 24.05 -4.08 -19.43
C GLY A 78 24.97 -3.38 -18.41
N ARG A 79 24.70 -2.11 -18.10
CA ARG A 79 25.50 -1.28 -17.18
C ARG A 79 24.75 -1.07 -15.88
N PHE A 80 25.47 -1.14 -14.76
CA PHE A 80 24.88 -0.86 -13.45
C PHE A 80 24.79 0.67 -13.23
N PRO A 81 23.58 1.25 -13.00
CA PRO A 81 23.40 2.70 -12.99
C PRO A 81 23.78 3.28 -11.63
N LEU A 82 25.07 3.41 -11.34
CA LEU A 82 25.51 4.04 -10.08
C LEU A 82 25.31 5.54 -10.08
N HIS A 83 25.62 6.19 -11.21
CA HIS A 83 25.57 7.63 -11.38
C HIS A 83 24.82 8.04 -12.64
N ILE A 84 24.34 9.27 -12.61
CA ILE A 84 23.78 10.01 -13.74
C ILE A 84 24.83 11.01 -14.22
N ALA A 85 24.94 11.22 -15.53
CA ALA A 85 25.95 12.10 -16.12
C ALA A 85 25.75 13.57 -15.72
N GLN A 86 24.51 14.01 -15.59
CA GLN A 86 24.14 15.36 -15.20
C GLN A 86 24.48 15.60 -13.72
N ALA A 87 25.24 16.68 -13.43
CA ALA A 87 25.81 16.97 -12.10
C ALA A 87 24.77 17.12 -10.98
N ILE A 88 23.58 17.65 -11.30
CA ILE A 88 22.48 17.83 -10.35
C ILE A 88 21.35 16.78 -10.57
N GLY A 89 21.53 15.90 -11.57
CA GLY A 89 20.79 14.66 -11.81
C GLY A 89 19.28 14.69 -11.51
N LEU A 90 18.83 13.76 -10.66
CA LEU A 90 17.43 13.54 -10.31
C LEU A 90 16.95 14.53 -9.24
N LYS A 91 15.79 15.15 -9.49
CA LYS A 91 15.17 16.21 -8.67
C LYS A 91 16.05 17.45 -8.44
N GLY A 92 17.13 17.62 -9.20
CA GLY A 92 18.04 18.74 -8.98
C GLY A 92 18.76 18.68 -7.63
N VAL A 93 19.03 17.48 -7.09
CA VAL A 93 19.75 17.34 -5.81
C VAL A 93 20.94 16.39 -5.87
N THR A 94 20.90 15.35 -6.71
CA THR A 94 21.99 14.38 -6.77
C THR A 94 22.11 13.66 -8.09
N ASN A 95 23.34 13.29 -8.43
CA ASN A 95 23.66 12.38 -9.53
C ASN A 95 23.86 10.93 -9.07
N ARG A 96 23.80 10.62 -7.78
CA ARG A 96 23.91 9.26 -7.23
C ARG A 96 22.56 8.58 -7.34
N TYR A 97 22.45 7.53 -8.14
CA TYR A 97 21.16 6.93 -8.46
C TYR A 97 20.55 6.20 -7.25
N PHE A 98 21.28 5.27 -6.64
CA PHE A 98 20.82 4.45 -5.50
C PHE A 98 20.78 5.16 -4.15
N SER A 99 21.15 6.44 -4.08
CA SER A 99 20.88 7.25 -2.89
C SER A 99 19.44 7.78 -2.86
N ILE A 100 18.67 7.59 -3.93
CA ILE A 100 17.25 7.90 -3.97
C ILE A 100 16.50 6.76 -3.26
N PRO A 101 15.80 7.04 -2.15
CA PRO A 101 15.21 5.98 -1.33
C PRO A 101 14.06 5.26 -2.06
N ASP A 102 13.24 5.98 -2.80
CA ASP A 102 12.00 5.51 -3.41
C ASP A 102 12.17 4.93 -4.82
N LEU A 103 13.36 4.45 -5.20
CA LEU A 103 13.55 3.77 -6.50
C LEU A 103 12.72 2.48 -6.61
N ILE A 104 12.13 2.23 -7.77
CA ILE A 104 11.46 0.94 -8.02
C ILE A 104 12.52 -0.02 -8.56
N LEU A 105 12.73 -1.15 -7.88
CA LEU A 105 13.72 -2.18 -8.26
C LEU A 105 13.08 -3.58 -8.25
N THR A 106 11.76 -3.66 -8.40
CA THR A 106 11.07 -4.96 -8.45
C THR A 106 11.49 -5.74 -9.68
N PRO A 107 11.56 -7.09 -9.61
CA PRO A 107 12.03 -7.91 -10.73
C PRO A 107 11.24 -7.72 -12.03
N ASN A 108 9.96 -7.34 -11.95
CA ASN A 108 9.13 -7.11 -13.13
C ASN A 108 9.56 -5.88 -13.95
N LEU A 109 10.42 -5.00 -13.42
CA LEU A 109 11.01 -3.90 -14.21
C LEU A 109 12.04 -4.38 -15.24
N LEU A 110 12.45 -5.65 -15.22
CA LEU A 110 13.20 -6.24 -16.33
C LEU A 110 12.44 -6.16 -17.66
N THR A 111 11.11 -5.97 -17.62
CA THR A 111 10.29 -5.67 -18.80
C THR A 111 10.72 -4.41 -19.54
N LEU A 112 11.36 -3.44 -18.87
CA LEU A 112 11.88 -2.22 -19.51
C LEU A 112 12.90 -2.51 -20.60
N LYS A 113 13.55 -3.69 -20.58
CA LYS A 113 14.46 -4.12 -21.64
C LYS A 113 13.73 -4.39 -22.96
N TYR A 114 12.46 -4.82 -22.89
CA TYR A 114 11.71 -5.36 -24.03
C TYR A 114 10.54 -4.48 -24.46
N PHE A 115 10.05 -3.62 -23.56
CA PHE A 115 8.87 -2.79 -23.76
C PHE A 115 9.19 -1.31 -23.54
N SER A 116 8.31 -0.45 -24.03
CA SER A 116 8.34 0.98 -23.71
C SER A 116 8.13 1.20 -22.21
N ILE A 117 8.53 2.38 -21.71
CA ILE A 117 8.39 2.73 -20.29
C ILE A 117 6.92 2.66 -19.87
N GLU A 118 6.01 3.19 -20.67
CA GLU A 118 4.57 3.24 -20.42
C GLU A 118 3.97 1.83 -20.31
N THR A 119 4.35 0.94 -21.23
CA THR A 119 3.92 -0.46 -21.20
C THR A 119 4.45 -1.16 -19.95
N SER A 120 5.70 -0.90 -19.57
CA SER A 120 6.29 -1.43 -18.33
C SER A 120 5.61 -0.88 -17.07
N ILE A 121 5.18 0.39 -17.07
CA ILE A 121 4.38 0.99 -15.98
C ILE A 121 3.05 0.24 -15.83
N LEU A 122 2.32 0.04 -16.94
CA LEU A 122 1.07 -0.72 -16.93
C LEU A 122 1.29 -2.13 -16.38
N ILE A 123 2.28 -2.87 -16.91
CA ILE A 123 2.61 -4.22 -16.42
C ILE A 123 2.93 -4.19 -14.92
N HIS A 124 3.70 -3.20 -14.46
CA HIS A 124 4.05 -3.07 -13.04
C HIS A 124 2.82 -2.90 -12.16
N VAL A 125 1.90 -1.98 -12.49
CA VAL A 125 0.67 -1.79 -11.72
C VAL A 125 -0.19 -3.06 -11.72
N LEU A 126 -0.34 -3.74 -12.85
CA LEU A 126 -1.13 -4.99 -12.92
C LEU A 126 -0.51 -6.13 -12.12
N VAL A 127 0.82 -6.25 -12.12
CA VAL A 127 1.54 -7.23 -11.27
C VAL A 127 1.33 -6.90 -9.80
N MET A 128 1.49 -5.64 -9.40
CA MET A 128 1.31 -5.22 -8.00
C MET A 128 -0.13 -5.41 -7.53
N TYR A 129 -1.11 -5.01 -8.34
CA TYR A 129 -2.54 -5.28 -8.11
C TYR A 129 -2.79 -6.79 -7.93
N SER A 130 -2.23 -7.63 -8.80
CA SER A 130 -2.40 -9.09 -8.72
C SER A 130 -1.84 -9.66 -7.42
N ILE A 131 -0.68 -9.19 -6.99
CA ILE A 131 -0.08 -9.56 -5.71
C ILE A 131 -0.96 -9.11 -4.54
N GLY A 132 -1.49 -7.88 -4.59
CA GLY A 132 -2.41 -7.39 -3.56
C GLY A 132 -3.72 -8.16 -3.49
N PHE A 133 -4.27 -8.54 -4.64
CA PHE A 133 -5.45 -9.40 -4.71
C PHE A 133 -5.19 -10.77 -4.06
N ILE A 134 -4.01 -11.35 -4.28
CA ILE A 134 -3.58 -12.58 -3.58
C ILE A 134 -3.53 -12.36 -2.07
N GLY A 135 -3.02 -11.22 -1.62
CA GLY A 135 -3.01 -10.83 -0.20
C GLY A 135 -4.42 -10.73 0.40
N LEU A 136 -5.36 -10.12 -0.33
CA LEU A 136 -6.77 -10.08 0.05
C LEU A 136 -7.40 -11.49 0.09
N LEU A 137 -7.06 -12.37 -0.85
CA LEU A 137 -7.52 -13.75 -0.84
C LEU A 137 -6.96 -14.56 0.33
N GLN A 138 -5.70 -14.31 0.72
CA GLN A 138 -5.11 -14.91 1.91
C GLN A 138 -5.86 -14.46 3.18
N PHE A 139 -6.13 -13.15 3.30
CA PHE A 139 -6.96 -12.60 4.37
C PHE A 139 -8.35 -13.24 4.39
N ARG A 140 -9.03 -13.29 3.23
CA ARG A 140 -10.36 -13.90 3.08
C ARG A 140 -10.40 -15.33 3.59
N LYS A 141 -9.42 -16.16 3.20
CA LYS A 141 -9.30 -17.55 3.67
C LYS A 141 -9.02 -17.63 5.16
N ARG A 142 -8.13 -16.79 5.68
CA ARG A 142 -7.72 -16.78 7.10
C ARG A 142 -8.88 -16.45 8.03
N PHE A 143 -9.70 -15.47 7.68
CA PHE A 143 -10.82 -14.99 8.50
C PHE A 143 -12.19 -15.51 8.05
N LYS A 144 -12.23 -16.48 7.13
CA LYS A 144 -13.45 -17.08 6.56
C LYS A 144 -14.46 -16.02 6.08
N ILE A 145 -13.97 -15.04 5.33
CA ILE A 145 -14.78 -13.95 4.79
C ILE A 145 -15.56 -14.45 3.56
N SER A 146 -16.87 -14.22 3.55
CA SER A 146 -17.79 -14.54 2.44
C SER A 146 -17.49 -13.72 1.19
N LEU A 147 -18.13 -14.04 0.06
CA LEU A 147 -17.96 -13.26 -1.16
C LEU A 147 -18.54 -11.84 -1.02
N LEU A 148 -19.70 -11.70 -0.37
CA LEU A 148 -20.35 -10.41 -0.15
C LEU A 148 -19.42 -9.43 0.59
N VAL A 149 -18.87 -9.86 1.72
CA VAL A 149 -17.97 -9.03 2.53
C VAL A 149 -16.62 -8.84 1.84
N PHE A 150 -16.17 -9.85 1.09
CA PHE A 150 -14.96 -9.71 0.27
C PHE A 150 -15.12 -8.67 -0.84
N LEU A 151 -16.30 -8.53 -1.43
CA LEU A 151 -16.58 -7.51 -2.44
C LEU A 151 -16.46 -6.10 -1.85
N PHE A 152 -17.04 -5.87 -0.66
CA PHE A 152 -16.84 -4.61 0.09
C PHE A 152 -15.36 -4.31 0.32
N LEU A 153 -14.61 -5.27 0.86
CA LEU A 153 -13.17 -5.13 1.12
C LEU A 153 -12.39 -4.85 -0.17
N PHE A 154 -12.68 -5.59 -1.24
CA PHE A 154 -12.04 -5.46 -2.54
C PHE A 154 -12.25 -4.07 -3.14
N LEU A 155 -13.48 -3.57 -3.14
CA LEU A 155 -13.83 -2.29 -3.73
C LEU A 155 -13.11 -1.15 -3.00
N VAL A 156 -13.25 -1.05 -1.68
CA VAL A 156 -12.62 0.03 -0.92
C VAL A 156 -11.10 -0.06 -0.95
N PHE A 157 -10.52 -1.26 -0.85
CA PHE A 157 -9.06 -1.43 -0.88
C PHE A 157 -8.47 -1.01 -2.24
N ASN A 158 -9.09 -1.40 -3.36
CA ASN A 158 -8.50 -1.12 -4.67
C ASN A 158 -8.89 0.25 -5.23
N LEU A 159 -10.02 0.81 -4.83
CA LEU A 159 -10.61 2.00 -5.47
C LEU A 159 -10.74 3.19 -4.52
N ASN A 160 -10.07 3.19 -3.35
CA ASN A 160 -10.05 4.37 -2.49
C ASN A 160 -9.25 5.50 -3.14
N GLY A 161 -9.63 6.73 -2.81
CA GLY A 161 -9.02 7.92 -3.38
C GLY A 161 -7.53 8.04 -3.15
N HIS A 162 -6.97 7.48 -2.08
CA HIS A 162 -5.55 7.59 -1.79
C HIS A 162 -4.70 6.88 -2.86
N ILE A 163 -5.00 5.62 -3.16
CA ILE A 163 -4.23 4.90 -4.20
C ILE A 163 -4.56 5.41 -5.61
N VAL A 164 -5.81 5.74 -5.87
CA VAL A 164 -6.29 6.22 -7.17
C VAL A 164 -5.63 7.56 -7.53
N SER A 165 -5.73 8.57 -6.67
CA SER A 165 -5.20 9.91 -6.94
C SER A 165 -3.68 9.92 -7.11
N HIS A 166 -2.94 9.18 -6.28
CA HIS A 166 -1.48 9.14 -6.35
C HIS A 166 -1.00 8.45 -7.64
N LEU A 167 -1.62 7.33 -8.03
CA LEU A 167 -1.25 6.68 -9.30
C LEU A 167 -1.60 7.54 -10.51
N ALA A 168 -2.66 8.35 -10.46
CA ALA A 168 -3.06 9.24 -11.56
C ALA A 168 -1.97 10.27 -11.90
N ILE A 169 -1.38 10.88 -10.88
CA ILE A 169 -0.42 11.98 -11.03
C ILE A 169 1.02 11.52 -11.29
N GLY A 170 1.27 10.21 -11.27
CA GLY A 170 2.59 9.65 -11.56
C GLY A 170 3.39 9.19 -10.36
N HIS A 171 2.78 9.06 -9.19
CA HIS A 171 3.41 8.44 -8.03
C HIS A 171 3.45 6.91 -8.13
N LEU A 172 4.18 6.36 -9.11
CA LEU A 172 4.22 4.92 -9.37
C LEU A 172 4.70 4.09 -8.17
N THR A 173 5.53 4.68 -7.31
CA THR A 173 6.05 4.06 -6.08
C THR A 173 4.93 3.70 -5.08
N TRP A 174 3.73 4.30 -5.20
CA TRP A 174 2.55 3.95 -4.42
C TRP A 174 1.96 2.60 -4.81
N ALA A 175 2.37 1.98 -5.94
CA ALA A 175 1.97 0.60 -6.25
C ALA A 175 2.44 -0.40 -5.16
N SER A 176 3.44 -0.05 -4.35
CA SER A 176 3.82 -0.81 -3.15
C SER A 176 2.70 -0.94 -2.11
N TYR A 177 1.69 -0.07 -2.13
CA TYR A 177 0.45 -0.15 -1.36
C TYR A 177 -0.24 -1.52 -1.46
N PHE A 178 -0.20 -2.14 -2.66
CA PHE A 178 -0.81 -3.43 -2.88
C PHE A 178 -0.19 -4.56 -2.03
N LEU A 179 0.96 -4.35 -1.39
CA LEU A 179 1.55 -5.32 -0.45
C LEU A 179 0.99 -5.22 0.98
N LEU A 180 0.26 -4.15 1.31
CA LEU A 180 -0.29 -3.92 2.66
C LEU A 180 -1.29 -4.98 3.17
N PRO A 181 -2.06 -5.71 2.34
CA PRO A 181 -2.90 -6.81 2.82
C PRO A 181 -2.09 -7.89 3.57
N PHE A 182 -0.87 -8.19 3.12
CA PHE A 182 0.01 -9.15 3.80
C PHE A 182 0.49 -8.61 5.15
N PHE A 183 0.82 -7.32 5.21
CA PHE A 183 1.23 -6.65 6.43
C PHE A 183 0.09 -6.65 7.45
N ILE A 184 -1.08 -6.13 7.08
CA ILE A 184 -2.25 -6.02 7.96
C ILE A 184 -2.68 -7.39 8.45
N THR A 185 -2.75 -8.40 7.56
CA THR A 185 -3.07 -9.78 7.97
C THR A 185 -2.09 -10.30 9.01
N SER A 186 -0.79 -10.05 8.84
CA SER A 186 0.24 -10.52 9.77
C SER A 186 0.16 -9.80 11.14
N ILE A 187 -0.23 -8.52 11.16
CA ILE A 187 -0.46 -7.78 12.42
C ILE A 187 -1.76 -8.23 13.11
N LEU A 188 -2.84 -8.49 12.36
CA LEU A 188 -4.06 -9.07 12.93
C LEU A 188 -3.80 -10.48 13.48
N GLU A 189 -2.89 -11.25 12.88
CA GLU A 189 -2.44 -12.52 13.45
C GLU A 189 -1.66 -12.34 14.76
N LEU A 190 -0.82 -11.29 14.88
CA LEU A 190 -0.15 -10.95 16.14
C LEU A 190 -1.18 -10.67 17.24
N SER A 191 -2.20 -9.86 16.95
CA SER A 191 -3.18 -9.50 17.98
C SER A 191 -3.96 -10.72 18.49
N GLN A 192 -4.22 -11.71 17.63
CA GLN A 192 -4.95 -12.93 17.99
C GLN A 192 -4.11 -14.04 18.62
N ASN A 193 -2.81 -14.14 18.29
CA ASN A 193 -1.95 -15.22 18.74
C ASN A 193 -1.01 -14.74 19.86
N LYS A 194 -1.04 -15.40 21.02
CA LYS A 194 -0.21 -15.01 22.17
C LYS A 194 1.29 -15.31 22.01
N ASN A 195 1.66 -16.24 21.12
CA ASN A 195 3.05 -16.67 20.95
C ASN A 195 3.50 -16.47 19.50
N ILE A 196 4.24 -15.39 19.26
CA ILE A 196 4.97 -15.21 17.99
C ILE A 196 6.41 -15.71 18.08
N SER A 197 7.02 -15.91 16.92
CA SER A 197 8.38 -16.45 16.80
C SER A 197 9.12 -15.78 15.65
N TRP A 198 10.37 -16.18 15.41
CA TRP A 198 11.15 -15.77 14.25
C TRP A 198 10.41 -15.92 12.91
N ARG A 199 9.48 -16.87 12.79
CA ARG A 199 8.66 -17.02 11.58
C ARG A 199 7.83 -15.76 11.29
N TRP A 200 7.29 -15.14 12.33
CA TRP A 200 6.52 -13.89 12.20
C TRP A 200 7.44 -12.72 11.87
N VAL A 201 8.57 -12.60 12.57
CA VAL A 201 9.62 -11.59 12.30
C VAL A 201 10.05 -11.65 10.84
N SER A 202 10.44 -12.84 10.35
CA SER A 202 10.85 -13.03 8.95
C SER A 202 9.75 -12.62 7.97
N LYS A 203 8.49 -13.02 8.20
CA LYS A 203 7.37 -12.63 7.33
C LYS A 203 7.24 -11.10 7.20
N ILE A 204 7.22 -10.39 8.32
CA ILE A 204 7.09 -8.92 8.30
C ILE A 204 8.30 -8.30 7.63
N CYS A 205 9.52 -8.74 7.95
CA CYS A 205 10.75 -8.20 7.35
C CYS A 205 10.79 -8.43 5.82
N PHE A 206 10.34 -9.59 5.33
CA PHE A 206 10.22 -9.83 3.89
C PHE A 206 9.15 -8.93 3.24
N ILE A 207 8.00 -8.72 3.89
CA ILE A 207 6.98 -7.78 3.40
C ILE A 207 7.57 -6.37 3.31
N GLN A 208 8.25 -5.90 4.36
CA GLN A 208 8.92 -4.59 4.37
C GLN A 208 10.00 -4.48 3.30
N PHE A 209 10.78 -5.54 3.09
CA PHE A 209 11.77 -5.61 2.00
C PHE A 209 11.11 -5.45 0.63
N PHE A 210 10.01 -6.16 0.35
CA PHE A 210 9.31 -6.03 -0.92
C PHE A 210 8.59 -4.69 -1.10
N VAL A 211 8.05 -4.10 -0.02
CA VAL A 211 7.49 -2.74 -0.03
C VAL A 211 8.56 -1.74 -0.44
N TYR A 212 9.72 -1.78 0.21
CA TYR A 212 10.83 -0.90 -0.12
C TYR A 212 11.36 -1.20 -1.53
N LEU A 213 11.49 -2.47 -1.92
CA LEU A 213 11.93 -2.87 -3.27
C LEU A 213 11.03 -2.27 -4.37
N ALA A 214 9.72 -2.19 -4.12
CA ALA A 214 8.73 -1.56 -4.98
C ALA A 214 8.72 -0.03 -4.94
N GLY A 215 9.72 0.60 -4.33
CA GLY A 215 9.84 2.05 -4.20
C GLY A 215 9.02 2.64 -3.06
N GLY A 216 8.33 1.82 -2.27
CA GLY A 216 7.46 2.23 -1.16
C GLY A 216 8.20 2.70 0.08
N TYR A 217 9.17 3.61 -0.05
CA TYR A 217 9.92 4.19 1.07
C TYR A 217 8.98 4.73 2.16
N HIS A 218 8.01 5.57 1.74
CA HIS A 218 7.08 6.17 2.67
C HIS A 218 6.21 5.12 3.38
N ILE A 219 5.65 4.17 2.62
CA ILE A 219 4.84 3.07 3.17
C ILE A 219 5.66 2.21 4.16
N PHE A 220 6.95 1.98 3.86
CA PHE A 220 7.86 1.28 4.77
C PHE A 220 8.01 2.05 6.11
N VAL A 221 8.25 3.37 6.06
CA VAL A 221 8.35 4.20 7.26
C VAL A 221 7.04 4.18 8.05
N TRP A 222 5.89 4.31 7.39
CA TRP A 222 4.58 4.30 8.08
C TRP A 222 4.30 2.95 8.75
N CYS A 223 4.69 1.85 8.11
CA CYS A 223 4.60 0.53 8.73
C CYS A 223 5.51 0.40 9.96
N LEU A 224 6.74 0.93 9.89
CA LEU A 224 7.66 0.94 11.04
C LEU A 224 7.12 1.78 12.20
N LEU A 225 6.57 2.97 11.91
CA LEU A 225 5.91 3.81 12.92
C LEU A 225 4.74 3.06 13.58
N PHE A 226 3.91 2.39 12.78
CA PHE A 226 2.81 1.58 13.29
C PHE A 226 3.29 0.42 14.18
N ILE A 227 4.32 -0.33 13.76
CA ILE A 227 4.95 -1.37 14.59
C ILE A 227 5.55 -0.77 15.87
N GLY A 228 6.13 0.42 15.78
CA GLY A 228 6.64 1.20 16.91
C GLY A 228 5.55 1.48 17.93
N PHE A 229 4.34 1.88 17.51
CA PHE A 229 3.22 2.02 18.44
C PHE A 229 2.76 0.70 19.05
N ILE A 230 2.77 -0.40 18.28
CA ILE A 230 2.48 -1.74 18.83
C ILE A 230 3.50 -2.14 19.90
N PHE A 231 4.77 -1.76 19.75
CA PHE A 231 5.81 -2.04 20.76
C PHE A 231 5.44 -1.48 22.15
N PHE A 232 4.76 -0.33 22.20
CA PHE A 232 4.33 0.27 23.46
C PHE A 232 3.05 -0.38 24.04
N THR A 233 2.24 -1.06 23.23
CA THR A 233 0.97 -1.66 23.69
C THR A 233 1.05 -3.15 23.96
N ASP A 234 1.87 -3.89 23.22
CA ASP A 234 2.00 -5.34 23.36
C ASP A 234 3.18 -5.70 24.27
N ASN A 235 2.92 -5.76 25.58
CA ASN A 235 3.90 -6.15 26.59
C ASN A 235 4.39 -7.61 26.45
N GLN A 236 3.61 -8.50 25.84
CA GLN A 236 3.96 -9.92 25.74
C GLN A 236 4.99 -10.16 24.63
N ASN A 237 4.90 -9.40 23.53
CA ASN A 237 5.68 -9.65 22.32
C ASN A 237 6.77 -8.60 22.05
N LYS A 238 7.08 -7.70 23.00
CA LYS A 238 8.05 -6.58 22.84
C LYS A 238 9.36 -7.00 22.19
N LYS A 239 9.97 -8.11 22.65
CA LYS A 239 11.23 -8.62 22.09
C LYS A 239 11.13 -8.87 20.58
N TRP A 240 10.06 -9.52 20.15
CA TRP A 240 9.87 -9.89 18.75
C TRP A 240 9.48 -8.70 17.88
N ILE A 241 8.72 -7.75 18.44
CA ILE A 241 8.38 -6.48 17.78
C ILE A 241 9.65 -5.65 17.57
N PHE A 242 10.49 -5.52 18.60
CA PHE A 242 11.79 -4.85 18.48
C PHE A 242 12.68 -5.50 17.42
N LEU A 243 12.81 -6.83 17.44
CA LEU A 243 13.58 -7.56 16.42
C LEU A 243 13.01 -7.33 15.01
N THR A 244 11.69 -7.16 14.88
CA THR A 244 11.07 -6.87 13.58
C THR A 244 11.44 -5.50 13.07
N ILE A 245 11.46 -4.47 13.93
CA ILE A 245 11.92 -3.12 13.56
C ILE A 245 13.38 -3.18 13.12
N LEU A 246 14.25 -3.76 13.96
CA LEU A 246 15.68 -3.87 13.70
C LEU A 246 15.97 -4.59 12.37
N PHE A 247 15.40 -5.79 12.18
CA PHE A 247 15.65 -6.58 10.97
C PHE A 247 14.98 -5.99 9.73
N SER A 248 13.91 -5.21 9.85
CA SER A 248 13.32 -4.47 8.72
C SER A 248 14.21 -3.32 8.25
N ILE A 249 14.98 -2.70 9.15
CA ILE A 249 16.00 -1.70 8.78
C ILE A 249 17.21 -2.40 8.14
N LEU A 250 17.71 -3.48 8.77
CA LEU A 250 18.91 -4.19 8.29
C LEU A 250 18.70 -4.84 6.91
N ILE A 251 17.54 -5.46 6.66
CA ILE A 251 17.23 -6.06 5.35
C ILE A 251 17.12 -5.02 4.22
N ASN A 252 16.94 -3.74 4.56
CA ASN A 252 16.83 -2.64 3.60
C ASN A 252 18.08 -1.73 3.59
N SER A 253 19.17 -2.15 4.22
CA SER A 253 20.40 -1.35 4.30
C SER A 253 21.01 -1.00 2.94
N TYR A 254 20.78 -1.81 1.89
CA TYR A 254 21.24 -1.54 0.53
C TYR A 254 20.74 -0.20 -0.04
N ARG A 255 19.62 0.34 0.49
CA ARG A 255 19.11 1.68 0.15
C ARG A 255 19.29 2.68 1.27
N ILE A 256 19.05 2.26 2.52
CA ILE A 256 19.09 3.18 3.66
C ILE A 256 20.49 3.80 3.79
N LEU A 257 21.55 3.00 3.64
CA LEU A 257 22.92 3.51 3.76
C LEU A 257 23.30 4.52 2.67
N PRO A 258 23.16 4.23 1.36
CA PRO A 258 23.47 5.24 0.34
C PRO A 258 22.55 6.47 0.43
N SER A 259 21.28 6.32 0.84
CA SER A 259 20.35 7.45 1.02
C SER A 259 20.75 8.38 2.17
N ALA A 260 21.51 7.88 3.16
CA ALA A 260 22.01 8.70 4.26
C ALA A 260 22.89 9.87 3.79
N LEU A 261 23.51 9.75 2.60
CA LEU A 261 24.28 10.83 1.98
C LEU A 261 23.42 12.03 1.55
N LEU A 262 22.12 11.85 1.32
CA LEU A 262 21.22 12.92 0.89
C LEU A 262 20.53 13.66 2.02
N VAL A 263 20.56 13.12 3.25
CA VAL A 263 19.76 13.64 4.40
C VAL A 263 20.02 15.13 4.65
N LYS A 264 21.26 15.59 4.49
CA LYS A 264 21.64 17.01 4.70
C LYS A 264 21.58 17.86 3.43
N LEU A 265 21.43 17.24 2.26
CA LEU A 265 21.45 17.93 0.96
C LEU A 265 20.04 18.28 0.48
N LEU A 266 19.03 17.58 0.97
CA LEU A 266 17.64 17.86 0.66
C LEU A 266 17.15 18.99 1.57
N PRO A 267 16.71 20.15 1.02
CA PRO A 267 15.90 21.08 1.80
C PRO A 267 14.55 20.40 2.06
N ILE A 268 14.38 19.85 3.27
CA ILE A 268 13.14 19.21 3.69
C ILE A 268 12.47 20.06 4.73
N ASP A 269 11.43 20.77 4.29
CA ASP A 269 10.49 21.43 5.17
C ASP A 269 9.28 20.52 5.39
N PHE A 270 8.74 20.55 6.61
CA PHE A 270 7.44 19.94 6.90
C PHE A 270 6.37 20.69 6.11
N MET A 271 5.53 19.94 5.39
CA MET A 271 4.49 20.52 4.53
C MET A 271 3.17 20.62 5.27
N ALA A 272 2.50 19.48 5.54
CA ALA A 272 1.24 19.47 6.28
C ALA A 272 0.79 18.07 6.68
N GLY A 273 -0.01 17.99 7.75
CA GLY A 273 -1.06 16.98 7.93
C GLY A 273 -2.40 17.46 7.36
N PHE A 274 -3.49 16.73 7.64
CA PHE A 274 -4.85 17.24 7.40
C PHE A 274 -5.04 18.55 8.18
N PRO A 275 -5.35 19.68 7.53
CA PRO A 275 -5.38 20.98 8.22
C PRO A 275 -6.33 21.01 9.44
N THR A 276 -7.43 20.27 9.34
CA THR A 276 -8.43 20.13 10.39
C THR A 276 -9.00 18.71 10.40
N THR A 277 -9.68 18.34 11.47
CA THR A 277 -10.49 17.10 11.54
C THR A 277 -11.60 17.11 10.50
N ASP A 278 -12.23 18.26 10.25
CA ASP A 278 -13.22 18.44 9.18
C ASP A 278 -12.67 18.07 7.80
N ARG A 279 -11.43 18.48 7.49
CA ARG A 279 -10.77 18.09 6.24
C ARG A 279 -10.48 16.59 6.16
N LEU A 280 -10.16 15.94 7.28
CA LEU A 280 -10.03 14.48 7.35
C LEU A 280 -11.38 13.76 7.11
N PHE A 281 -12.50 14.30 7.59
CA PHE A 281 -13.80 13.70 7.30
C PHE A 281 -14.22 13.93 5.86
N THR A 282 -14.05 15.17 5.39
CA THR A 282 -14.39 15.58 4.02
C THR A 282 -13.60 14.76 3.00
N SER A 283 -12.33 14.45 3.24
CA SER A 283 -11.51 13.62 2.35
C SER A 283 -12.01 12.19 2.16
N LEU A 284 -12.79 11.66 3.11
CA LEU A 284 -13.32 10.30 3.02
C LEU A 284 -14.63 10.23 2.23
N ILE A 285 -15.40 11.31 2.20
CA ILE A 285 -16.80 11.30 1.70
C ILE A 285 -17.06 12.24 0.52
N SER A 286 -16.18 13.22 0.29
CA SER A 286 -16.35 14.19 -0.78
C SER A 286 -15.45 13.84 -1.95
N VAL A 287 -16.02 13.86 -3.15
CA VAL A 287 -15.26 13.63 -4.38
C VAL A 287 -14.37 14.83 -4.63
N SER A 288 -13.07 14.58 -4.77
CA SER A 288 -12.14 15.51 -5.38
C SER A 288 -11.83 15.06 -6.81
N THR A 289 -11.46 16.03 -7.64
CA THR A 289 -11.09 15.85 -9.03
C THR A 289 -9.73 16.45 -9.29
N LEU A 290 -9.11 16.07 -10.41
CA LEU A 290 -7.88 16.69 -10.91
C LEU A 290 -8.03 18.21 -11.11
N ALA A 291 -9.21 18.68 -11.51
CA ALA A 291 -9.50 20.11 -11.67
C ALA A 291 -9.44 20.89 -10.34
N ASP A 292 -9.77 20.25 -9.21
CA ASP A 292 -9.71 20.89 -7.89
C ASP A 292 -8.28 21.21 -7.46
N ALA A 293 -7.27 20.58 -8.07
CA ALA A 293 -5.87 20.90 -7.83
C ALA A 293 -5.51 22.34 -8.24
N TYR A 294 -6.19 22.90 -9.25
CA TYR A 294 -6.02 24.30 -9.68
C TYR A 294 -6.85 25.29 -8.86
N ALA A 295 -7.96 24.83 -8.26
CA ALA A 295 -8.97 25.70 -7.67
C ALA A 295 -8.63 26.23 -6.26
N VAL A 296 -7.60 25.69 -5.60
CA VAL A 296 -7.19 26.11 -4.25
C VAL A 296 -5.78 26.72 -4.24
N PRO A 297 -5.51 27.80 -4.99
CA PRO A 297 -4.34 28.61 -4.70
C PRO A 297 -4.62 29.31 -3.36
N ASN A 298 -3.68 29.24 -2.42
CA ASN A 298 -3.56 30.18 -1.27
C ASN A 298 -4.12 29.78 0.11
N LYS A 299 -4.40 28.50 0.44
CA LYS A 299 -4.66 28.14 1.87
C LYS A 299 -3.76 27.05 2.46
N VAL A 300 -3.24 26.13 1.66
CA VAL A 300 -2.29 25.09 2.08
C VAL A 300 -1.38 24.78 0.89
N ASN A 301 -0.06 24.74 1.06
CA ASN A 301 0.92 24.42 0.01
C ASN A 301 0.94 22.91 -0.34
N VAL A 302 -0.23 22.27 -0.33
CA VAL A 302 -0.35 20.82 -0.51
C VAL A 302 -1.53 20.54 -1.43
N LEU A 303 -1.27 19.78 -2.49
CA LEU A 303 -2.19 19.54 -3.60
C LEU A 303 -3.26 18.51 -3.24
N VAL A 304 -4.38 18.52 -3.96
CA VAL A 304 -5.61 17.82 -3.55
C VAL A 304 -5.45 16.30 -3.40
N TRP A 305 -4.57 15.67 -4.18
CA TRP A 305 -4.30 14.23 -4.11
C TRP A 305 -3.69 13.79 -2.76
N GLU A 306 -3.00 14.69 -2.04
CA GLU A 306 -2.43 14.41 -0.71
C GLU A 306 -3.49 14.29 0.38
N PHE A 307 -4.70 14.76 0.07
CA PHE A 307 -5.86 14.70 0.95
C PHE A 307 -6.98 13.85 0.35
N ASP A 308 -6.84 13.27 -0.83
CA ASP A 308 -7.89 12.41 -1.38
C ASP A 308 -7.80 11.02 -0.75
N PHE A 309 -8.77 10.70 0.12
CA PHE A 309 -8.93 9.38 0.74
C PHE A 309 -10.34 8.85 0.49
N TYR A 310 -10.96 9.26 -0.61
CA TYR A 310 -12.36 9.02 -0.87
C TYR A 310 -12.72 7.53 -0.78
N ILE A 311 -13.72 7.23 0.04
CA ILE A 311 -14.33 5.90 0.17
C ILE A 311 -15.86 5.94 0.01
N GLY A 312 -16.41 7.13 -0.29
CA GLY A 312 -17.84 7.40 -0.34
C GLY A 312 -18.52 7.39 1.04
N LEU A 313 -19.70 8.01 1.13
CA LEU A 313 -20.48 8.06 2.38
C LEU A 313 -20.83 6.65 2.88
N ILE A 314 -21.21 5.74 1.97
CA ILE A 314 -21.57 4.36 2.32
C ILE A 314 -20.35 3.61 2.86
N GLY A 315 -19.20 3.72 2.18
CA GLY A 315 -17.96 3.08 2.62
C GLY A 315 -17.53 3.60 4.00
N PHE A 316 -17.61 4.91 4.20
CA PHE A 316 -17.36 5.55 5.50
C PHE A 316 -18.29 4.99 6.60
N LEU A 317 -19.60 5.00 6.39
CA LEU A 317 -20.57 4.50 7.37
C LEU A 317 -20.34 3.02 7.69
N LEU A 318 -20.11 2.18 6.68
CA LEU A 318 -19.81 0.76 6.89
C LEU A 318 -18.52 0.58 7.71
N ILE A 319 -17.45 1.31 7.40
CA ILE A 319 -16.20 1.23 8.17
C ILE A 319 -16.43 1.68 9.62
N VAL A 320 -17.04 2.84 9.84
CA VAL A 320 -17.27 3.37 11.19
C VAL A 320 -18.15 2.44 12.02
N ILE A 321 -19.28 1.99 11.46
CA ILE A 321 -20.21 1.10 12.17
C ILE A 321 -19.52 -0.22 12.52
N PHE A 322 -18.90 -0.90 11.56
CA PHE A 322 -18.38 -2.24 11.79
C PHE A 322 -17.05 -2.23 12.54
N SER A 323 -16.16 -1.27 12.35
CA SER A 323 -14.97 -1.12 13.20
C SER A 323 -15.34 -0.66 14.62
N GLY A 324 -16.36 0.19 14.76
CA GLY A 324 -16.93 0.64 16.03
C GLY A 324 -17.39 -0.52 16.92
N MET A 325 -17.89 -1.60 16.32
CA MET A 325 -18.25 -2.83 17.06
C MET A 325 -17.08 -3.43 17.86
N SER A 326 -15.82 -3.19 17.46
CA SER A 326 -14.65 -3.66 18.21
C SER A 326 -14.46 -2.97 19.56
N PHE A 327 -15.15 -1.85 19.82
CA PHE A 327 -15.15 -1.17 21.11
C PHE A 327 -16.21 -1.71 22.08
N LEU A 328 -17.10 -2.59 21.63
CA LEU A 328 -18.12 -3.17 22.50
C LEU A 328 -17.50 -4.12 23.54
N PRO A 329 -18.02 -4.18 24.78
CA PRO A 329 -17.45 -4.99 25.87
C PRO A 329 -17.29 -6.49 25.55
N ASN A 330 -18.14 -7.00 24.65
CA ASN A 330 -18.19 -8.41 24.25
C ASN A 330 -17.16 -8.78 23.15
N CYS A 331 -16.39 -7.81 22.66
CA CYS A 331 -15.33 -8.05 21.68
C CYS A 331 -14.03 -8.43 22.37
N LYS A 332 -13.36 -9.48 21.85
CA LYS A 332 -12.11 -10.01 22.42
C LYS A 332 -11.06 -8.90 22.54
N ASN A 333 -10.39 -8.84 23.69
CA ASN A 333 -9.32 -7.87 24.02
C ASN A 333 -8.19 -7.77 22.96
N SER A 334 -8.00 -8.79 22.12
CA SER A 334 -6.95 -8.83 21.10
C SER A 334 -7.00 -7.68 20.10
N ILE A 335 -8.15 -7.42 19.48
CA ILE A 335 -8.28 -6.35 18.46
C ILE A 335 -8.22 -4.97 19.13
N ARG A 336 -8.66 -4.86 20.39
CA ARG A 336 -8.63 -3.62 21.17
C ARG A 336 -7.21 -3.08 21.34
N ASN A 337 -6.20 -3.95 21.45
CA ASN A 337 -4.79 -3.54 21.57
C ASN A 337 -4.25 -2.84 20.31
N LEU A 338 -4.89 -3.03 19.15
CA LEU A 338 -4.53 -2.33 17.91
C LEU A 338 -5.18 -0.95 17.80
N MET A 339 -6.17 -0.62 18.63
CA MET A 339 -6.85 0.68 18.57
C MET A 339 -5.93 1.83 18.92
N LEU A 340 -5.04 1.67 19.91
CA LEU A 340 -4.12 2.74 20.28
C LEU A 340 -3.12 3.05 19.15
N PRO A 341 -2.44 2.08 18.51
CA PRO A 341 -1.64 2.34 17.31
C PRO A 341 -2.42 3.02 16.17
N ILE A 342 -3.67 2.61 15.94
CA ILE A 342 -4.55 3.22 14.92
C ILE A 342 -4.82 4.68 15.27
N ILE A 343 -5.26 4.97 16.49
CA ILE A 343 -5.56 6.34 16.96
C ILE A 343 -4.30 7.20 16.92
N ALA A 344 -3.15 6.67 17.34
CA ALA A 344 -1.88 7.40 17.32
C ALA A 344 -1.50 7.84 15.89
N MET A 345 -1.62 6.94 14.90
CA MET A 345 -1.39 7.30 13.50
C MET A 345 -2.41 8.32 12.98
N ILE A 346 -3.68 8.22 13.36
CA ILE A 346 -4.71 9.21 12.99
C ILE A 346 -4.31 10.58 13.55
N VAL A 347 -3.93 10.68 14.83
CA VAL A 347 -3.52 11.95 15.45
C VAL A 347 -2.31 12.54 14.73
N LEU A 348 -1.27 11.73 14.44
CA LEU A 348 -0.09 12.20 13.71
C LEU A 348 -0.41 12.69 12.28
N SER A 349 -1.51 12.22 11.69
CA SER A 349 -1.95 12.65 10.36
C SER A 349 -2.65 14.01 10.33
N ILE A 350 -3.00 14.58 11.49
CA ILE A 350 -3.77 15.83 11.60
C ILE A 350 -2.85 16.99 11.99
N GLY A 351 -3.09 18.16 11.39
CA GLY A 351 -2.40 19.41 11.64
C GLY A 351 -0.88 19.25 11.62
N ASN A 352 -0.23 19.80 12.64
CA ASN A 352 1.22 19.75 12.80
C ASN A 352 1.63 18.78 13.93
N PHE A 353 0.79 17.80 14.30
CA PHE A 353 1.13 16.88 15.41
C PHE A 353 2.40 16.06 15.15
N TYR A 354 2.74 15.82 13.88
CA TYR A 354 3.98 15.14 13.51
C TYR A 354 5.20 16.07 13.45
N MET A 355 5.00 17.39 13.34
CA MET A 355 6.08 18.36 13.16
C MET A 355 7.18 18.25 14.24
N PRO A 356 6.88 18.08 15.54
CA PRO A 356 7.94 17.91 16.55
C PRO A 356 8.82 16.69 16.33
N ILE A 357 8.26 15.61 15.76
CA ILE A 357 9.00 14.39 15.42
C ILE A 357 9.84 14.63 14.16
N PHE A 358 9.28 15.31 13.16
CA PHE A 358 9.98 15.70 11.94
C PHE A 358 11.22 16.59 12.26
N ASP A 359 11.04 17.60 13.11
CA ASP A 359 12.06 18.58 13.50
C ASP A 359 13.24 17.96 14.27
N THR A 360 13.12 16.73 14.76
CA THR A 360 14.25 16.00 15.37
C THR A 360 15.38 15.71 14.37
N GLY A 361 15.09 15.72 13.07
CA GLY A 361 16.05 15.40 12.03
C GLY A 361 16.50 13.93 12.03
N ILE A 362 15.84 13.05 12.78
CA ILE A 362 16.18 11.62 12.83
C ILE A 362 15.99 11.01 11.43
N PRO A 363 17.03 10.40 10.83
CA PRO A 363 16.94 9.80 9.51
C PRO A 363 15.78 8.79 9.41
N LEU A 364 15.22 8.65 8.20
CA LEU A 364 13.98 7.92 7.87
C LEU A 364 12.70 8.62 8.33
N ILE A 365 12.64 9.05 9.58
CA ILE A 365 11.45 9.66 10.17
C ILE A 365 11.28 11.09 9.63
N SER A 366 12.33 11.91 9.67
CA SER A 366 12.31 13.27 9.09
C SER A 366 12.18 13.30 7.56
N GLY A 367 12.17 12.16 6.87
CA GLY A 367 11.88 12.09 5.43
C GLY A 367 10.40 12.27 5.09
N GLU A 368 9.51 12.15 6.08
CA GLU A 368 8.06 12.22 5.91
C GLU A 368 7.54 13.66 6.10
N ARG A 369 7.54 14.45 5.02
CA ARG A 369 7.09 15.85 5.07
C ARG A 369 5.56 16.06 5.02
N ILE A 370 4.80 15.07 4.54
CA ILE A 370 3.33 15.16 4.43
C ILE A 370 2.73 14.08 5.33
N SER A 371 2.30 14.46 6.53
CA SER A 371 1.82 13.49 7.52
C SER A 371 0.38 13.04 7.28
N SER A 372 -0.42 13.72 6.43
CA SER A 372 -1.77 13.29 6.06
C SER A 372 -1.76 11.85 5.50
N ARG A 373 -0.69 11.51 4.77
CA ARG A 373 -0.45 10.20 4.18
C ARG A 373 -0.42 9.06 5.22
N PHE A 374 -0.05 9.35 6.47
CA PHE A 374 -0.04 8.34 7.54
C PHE A 374 -1.42 7.73 7.78
N PHE A 375 -2.49 8.46 7.46
CA PHE A 375 -3.87 8.03 7.64
C PHE A 375 -4.25 6.79 6.83
N ILE A 376 -3.50 6.45 5.76
CA ILE A 376 -3.83 5.25 4.99
C ILE A 376 -3.68 3.98 5.82
N ILE A 377 -2.67 3.89 6.68
CA ILE A 377 -2.45 2.72 7.53
C ILE A 377 -3.65 2.47 8.47
N PRO A 378 -4.07 3.43 9.34
CA PRO A 378 -5.23 3.23 10.19
C PRO A 378 -6.52 3.01 9.39
N LEU A 379 -6.74 3.71 8.27
CA LEU A 379 -7.90 3.49 7.41
C LEU A 379 -8.00 2.02 6.95
N LEU A 380 -6.90 1.43 6.50
CA LEU A 380 -6.91 0.02 6.07
C LEU A 380 -7.07 -0.95 7.24
N PHE A 381 -6.49 -0.68 8.40
CA PHE A 381 -6.77 -1.52 9.58
C PHE A 381 -8.25 -1.48 9.94
N LEU A 382 -8.87 -0.30 9.96
CA LEU A 382 -10.30 -0.15 10.22
C LEU A 382 -11.14 -0.85 9.15
N LEU A 383 -10.76 -0.79 7.87
CA LEU A 383 -11.42 -1.51 6.77
C LEU A 383 -11.38 -3.04 6.99
N PHE A 384 -10.21 -3.60 7.32
CA PHE A 384 -10.05 -5.04 7.51
C PHE A 384 -10.77 -5.53 8.78
N ILE A 385 -10.74 -4.74 9.86
CA ILE A 385 -11.51 -5.02 11.09
C ILE A 385 -13.02 -4.96 10.78
N SER A 386 -13.45 -3.99 9.99
CA SER A 386 -14.84 -3.86 9.55
C SER A 386 -15.30 -5.08 8.77
N ALA A 387 -14.48 -5.60 7.85
CA ALA A 387 -14.79 -6.84 7.14
C ALA A 387 -14.96 -8.04 8.10
N ILE A 388 -14.09 -8.18 9.11
CA ILE A 388 -14.21 -9.25 10.13
C ILE A 388 -15.53 -9.12 10.91
N ASN A 389 -15.85 -7.93 11.40
CA ASN A 389 -17.04 -7.69 12.21
C ASN A 389 -18.33 -7.78 11.39
N MET A 390 -18.31 -7.34 10.13
CA MET A 390 -19.41 -7.51 9.18
C MET A 390 -19.69 -8.99 8.95
N GLN A 391 -18.65 -9.81 8.72
CA GLN A 391 -18.83 -11.26 8.58
C GLN A 391 -19.39 -11.89 9.85
N LYS A 392 -18.93 -11.45 11.03
CA LYS A 392 -19.46 -11.93 12.31
C LYS A 392 -20.95 -11.61 12.46
N LEU A 393 -21.37 -10.38 12.17
CA LEU A 393 -22.77 -9.97 12.24
C LEU A 393 -23.67 -10.82 11.32
N ILE A 394 -23.21 -11.10 10.09
CA ILE A 394 -23.91 -11.95 9.13
C ILE A 394 -24.10 -13.37 9.70
N ASN A 395 -23.04 -13.94 10.27
CA ASN A 395 -23.07 -15.27 10.88
C ASN A 395 -24.03 -15.32 12.07
N ASP A 396 -23.99 -14.31 12.95
CA ASP A 396 -24.79 -14.27 14.19
C ASP A 396 -26.29 -14.05 13.89
N ASN A 397 -26.63 -13.34 12.82
CA ASN A 397 -28.02 -12.98 12.48
C ASN A 397 -28.63 -13.79 11.32
N LYS A 398 -28.06 -14.96 11.00
CA LYS A 398 -28.57 -15.88 9.96
C LYS A 398 -28.93 -15.17 8.64
N ASN A 399 -28.06 -14.28 8.15
CA ASN A 399 -28.23 -13.51 6.90
C ASN A 399 -29.31 -12.43 6.83
N LYS A 400 -29.97 -12.06 7.93
CA LYS A 400 -31.05 -11.04 7.93
C LYS A 400 -30.69 -9.74 7.20
N TYR A 401 -29.44 -9.30 7.29
CA TYR A 401 -28.97 -8.03 6.72
C TYR A 401 -28.27 -8.14 5.36
N SER A 402 -28.13 -9.36 4.82
CA SER A 402 -27.29 -9.63 3.64
C SER A 402 -27.75 -8.90 2.38
N PHE A 403 -29.06 -8.81 2.14
CA PHE A 403 -29.61 -8.10 0.99
C PHE A 403 -29.41 -6.58 1.07
N ALA A 404 -29.64 -5.98 2.24
CA ALA A 404 -29.37 -4.57 2.46
C ALA A 404 -27.88 -4.26 2.28
N LEU A 405 -26.98 -5.10 2.81
CA LEU A 405 -25.54 -4.97 2.61
C LEU A 405 -25.17 -5.08 1.13
N LEU A 406 -25.78 -5.98 0.36
CA LEU A 406 -25.53 -6.10 -1.07
C LEU A 406 -25.91 -4.82 -1.82
N ILE A 407 -27.07 -4.23 -1.54
CA ILE A 407 -27.49 -2.96 -2.14
C ILE A 407 -26.48 -1.85 -1.82
N LEU A 408 -26.09 -1.72 -0.55
CA LEU A 408 -25.10 -0.74 -0.12
C LEU A 408 -23.76 -0.93 -0.83
N ILE A 409 -23.31 -2.18 -1.01
CA ILE A 409 -22.06 -2.48 -1.72
C ILE A 409 -22.15 -2.16 -3.21
N ILE A 410 -23.30 -2.35 -3.85
CA ILE A 410 -23.51 -1.97 -5.25
C ILE A 410 -23.45 -0.45 -5.42
N LEU A 411 -24.11 0.30 -4.53
CA LEU A 411 -24.05 1.77 -4.53
C LEU A 411 -22.62 2.26 -4.27
N LEU A 412 -21.92 1.65 -3.32
CA LEU A 412 -20.50 1.93 -3.08
C LEU A 412 -19.64 1.64 -4.32
N ALA A 413 -19.89 0.55 -5.04
CA ALA A 413 -19.18 0.23 -6.28
C ALA A 413 -19.38 1.32 -7.33
N ASN A 414 -20.60 1.84 -7.48
CA ASN A 414 -20.89 2.97 -8.36
C ASN A 414 -20.07 4.20 -7.96
N ASP A 415 -20.11 4.60 -6.69
CA ASP A 415 -19.44 5.82 -6.21
C ASP A 415 -17.91 5.74 -6.41
N LEU A 416 -17.29 4.61 -6.05
CA LEU A 416 -15.84 4.42 -6.20
C LEU A 416 -15.40 4.34 -7.66
N THR A 417 -16.21 3.74 -8.55
CA THR A 417 -15.87 3.68 -9.98
C THR A 417 -16.03 5.03 -10.68
N GLN A 418 -17.00 5.85 -10.26
CA GLN A 418 -17.13 7.24 -10.72
C GLN A 418 -15.97 8.10 -10.23
N HIS A 419 -15.57 7.97 -8.95
CA HIS A 419 -14.38 8.64 -8.42
C HIS A 419 -13.12 8.26 -9.21
N MET A 420 -12.89 6.95 -9.43
CA MET A 420 -11.76 6.47 -10.24
C MET A 420 -11.79 7.04 -11.67
N ALA A 421 -12.97 7.16 -12.29
CA ALA A 421 -13.12 7.75 -13.61
C ALA A 421 -12.68 9.24 -13.66
N ASN A 422 -12.92 9.99 -12.59
CA ASN A 422 -12.48 11.39 -12.46
C ASN A 422 -10.96 11.53 -12.31
N TRP A 423 -10.25 10.45 -12.01
CA TRP A 423 -8.81 10.40 -11.80
C TRP A 423 -8.05 9.66 -12.90
N GLU A 424 -8.71 9.24 -13.98
CA GLU A 424 -8.02 8.54 -15.06
C GLU A 424 -6.90 9.37 -15.68
N VAL A 425 -5.86 8.69 -16.15
CA VAL A 425 -4.70 9.33 -16.79
C VAL A 425 -5.13 10.20 -17.98
N ILE A 426 -6.18 9.79 -18.71
CA ILE A 426 -6.72 10.58 -19.83
C ILE A 426 -7.34 11.91 -19.38
N THR A 427 -7.94 11.95 -18.19
CA THR A 427 -8.48 13.16 -17.57
C THR A 427 -7.35 14.12 -17.24
N MET A 428 -6.23 13.61 -16.72
CA MET A 428 -5.04 14.42 -16.47
C MET A 428 -4.43 14.98 -17.76
N ILE A 429 -4.36 14.21 -18.85
CA ILE A 429 -3.89 14.71 -20.16
C ILE A 429 -4.74 15.90 -20.65
N ARG A 430 -6.05 15.86 -20.39
CA ARG A 430 -6.99 16.92 -20.75
C ARG A 430 -6.85 18.16 -19.87
N ASP A 431 -6.69 17.96 -18.56
CA ASP A 431 -6.81 19.04 -17.57
C ASP A 431 -5.45 19.71 -17.25
N PHE A 432 -4.32 19.05 -17.51
CA PHE A 432 -2.98 19.59 -17.28
C PHE A 432 -2.24 19.87 -18.60
N PRO A 433 -1.65 21.06 -18.77
CA PRO A 433 -0.83 21.36 -19.93
C PRO A 433 0.47 20.54 -19.91
N SER A 434 1.01 20.24 -21.09
CA SER A 434 2.34 19.65 -21.22
C SER A 434 3.41 20.62 -20.71
N GLU A 435 4.37 20.10 -19.97
CA GLU A 435 5.52 20.81 -19.44
C GLU A 435 6.79 20.48 -20.25
N ILE A 436 7.74 21.42 -20.29
CA ILE A 436 9.00 21.23 -21.01
C ILE A 436 9.95 20.41 -20.13
N SER A 437 10.41 19.26 -20.63
CA SER A 437 11.36 18.44 -19.88
C SER A 437 12.74 19.11 -19.78
N SER A 438 13.43 18.87 -18.66
CA SER A 438 14.80 19.33 -18.42
C SER A 438 15.87 18.55 -19.19
N GLY A 439 15.48 17.77 -20.20
CA GLY A 439 16.36 16.95 -21.05
C GLY A 439 16.50 15.49 -20.58
N ASN A 440 16.96 14.62 -21.48
CA ASN A 440 17.09 13.19 -21.22
C ASN A 440 18.26 12.92 -20.26
N LEU A 441 17.99 12.27 -19.12
CA LEU A 441 19.02 11.80 -18.21
C LEU A 441 19.78 10.61 -18.84
N ILE A 442 21.10 10.56 -18.62
CA ILE A 442 21.97 9.52 -19.18
C ILE A 442 22.81 8.90 -18.07
N ILE A 443 23.06 7.59 -18.15
CA ILE A 443 23.98 6.90 -17.23
C ILE A 443 25.37 7.53 -17.31
N GLY A 444 25.91 7.91 -16.14
CA GLY A 444 27.24 8.49 -15.99
C GLY A 444 28.22 7.54 -15.30
N THR A 445 29.50 7.82 -15.47
CA THR A 445 30.59 7.18 -14.73
C THR A 445 31.33 8.22 -13.90
N MET A 446 31.39 8.01 -12.59
CA MET A 446 32.08 8.90 -11.65
C MET A 446 32.77 8.06 -10.58
N HIS A 447 33.96 8.48 -10.17
CA HIS A 447 34.69 7.88 -9.06
C HIS A 447 34.18 8.45 -7.73
N ASP A 448 33.29 7.72 -7.05
CA ASP A 448 32.76 8.07 -5.73
C ASP A 448 32.91 6.88 -4.75
N PRO A 449 34.08 6.74 -4.09
CA PRO A 449 34.38 5.59 -3.26
C PRO A 449 33.53 5.54 -1.98
N LEU A 450 33.09 6.69 -1.47
CA LEU A 450 32.23 6.75 -0.29
C LEU A 450 30.84 6.19 -0.60
N TYR A 451 30.22 6.66 -1.68
CA TYR A 451 28.92 6.17 -2.13
C TYR A 451 28.97 4.68 -2.48
N LEU A 452 29.99 4.26 -3.24
CA LEU A 452 30.18 2.85 -3.59
C LEU A 452 30.39 1.99 -2.33
N GLY A 453 31.20 2.44 -1.38
CA GLY A 453 31.42 1.76 -0.10
C GLY A 453 30.12 1.56 0.68
N LEU A 454 29.31 2.62 0.85
CA LEU A 454 28.01 2.54 1.53
C LEU A 454 27.03 1.61 0.83
N PHE A 455 26.98 1.66 -0.51
CA PHE A 455 26.14 0.77 -1.30
C PHE A 455 26.55 -0.70 -1.16
N LEU A 456 27.84 -1.01 -1.26
CA LEU A 456 28.37 -2.38 -1.12
C LEU A 456 28.17 -2.91 0.31
N SER A 457 28.49 -2.12 1.34
CA SER A 457 28.24 -2.50 2.73
C SER A 457 26.77 -2.75 3.01
N GLY A 458 25.88 -1.86 2.53
CA GLY A 458 24.44 -2.02 2.68
C GLY A 458 23.91 -3.27 1.97
N SER A 459 24.43 -3.56 0.78
CA SER A 459 24.10 -4.76 0.01
C SER A 459 24.56 -6.03 0.73
N LEU A 460 25.78 -6.04 1.30
CA LEU A 460 26.29 -7.17 2.07
C LEU A 460 25.43 -7.46 3.31
N ILE A 461 25.10 -6.42 4.09
CA ILE A 461 24.21 -6.54 5.26
C ILE A 461 22.85 -7.13 4.83
N THR A 462 22.28 -6.59 3.76
CA THR A 462 21.00 -7.05 3.20
C THR A 462 21.04 -8.54 2.85
N VAL A 463 22.08 -9.00 2.14
CA VAL A 463 22.24 -10.41 1.74
C VAL A 463 22.38 -11.33 2.96
N LEU A 464 23.22 -10.96 3.93
CA LEU A 464 23.40 -11.74 5.16
C LEU A 464 22.09 -11.88 5.94
N VAL A 465 21.32 -10.80 6.03
CA VAL A 465 20.02 -10.77 6.70
C VAL A 465 18.98 -11.61 5.93
N LEU A 466 18.94 -11.52 4.60
CA LEU A 466 18.05 -12.33 3.76
C LEU A 466 18.31 -13.83 3.98
N ILE A 467 19.58 -14.26 4.00
CA ILE A 467 19.97 -15.65 4.26
C ILE A 467 19.50 -16.08 5.65
N PHE A 468 19.79 -15.27 6.68
CA PHE A 468 19.40 -15.57 8.06
C PHE A 468 17.88 -15.67 8.23
N LEU A 469 17.12 -14.68 7.75
CA LEU A 469 15.66 -14.67 7.87
C LEU A 469 15.00 -15.76 7.03
N GLY A 470 15.56 -16.09 5.87
CA GLY A 470 15.15 -17.23 5.04
C GLY A 470 15.32 -18.55 5.80
N TYR A 471 16.49 -18.78 6.38
CA TYR A 471 16.75 -19.95 7.24
C TYR A 471 15.74 -20.04 8.39
N LYS A 472 15.46 -18.92 9.08
CA LYS A 472 14.47 -18.90 10.18
C LYS A 472 13.04 -19.16 9.71
N LEU A 473 12.66 -18.69 8.53
CA LEU A 473 11.31 -18.87 7.99
C LEU A 473 11.02 -20.34 7.63
N PHE A 474 12.00 -21.02 7.02
CA PHE A 474 11.85 -22.40 6.54
C PHE A 474 12.31 -23.46 7.53
N GLY A 475 13.39 -23.24 8.29
CA GLY A 475 13.93 -24.19 9.26
C GLY A 475 13.01 -24.48 10.45
N SER A 476 12.06 -23.59 10.76
CA SER A 476 11.06 -23.80 11.82
C SER A 476 10.03 -24.90 11.51
N ARG A 477 9.94 -25.41 10.26
CA ARG A 477 8.99 -26.48 9.92
C ARG A 477 9.41 -27.85 10.44
N ASN A 478 10.72 -28.14 10.51
CA ASN A 478 11.21 -29.49 10.81
C ASN A 478 11.21 -29.88 12.30
N LYS A 479 11.03 -28.92 13.23
CA LYS A 479 11.00 -29.24 14.68
C LYS A 479 9.63 -29.65 15.21
N ASN A 480 8.54 -29.36 14.48
CA ASN A 480 7.18 -29.72 14.91
C ASN A 480 6.68 -31.04 14.30
N SER A 481 7.44 -31.67 13.39
CA SER A 481 7.10 -32.98 12.82
C SER A 481 7.73 -34.16 13.59
N THR A 482 8.54 -33.89 14.62
CA THR A 482 9.19 -34.92 15.46
C THR A 482 8.58 -35.03 16.86
N LEU A 483 7.40 -34.44 17.07
CA LEU A 483 6.67 -34.44 18.36
C LEU A 483 5.22 -34.92 18.22
N ASN A 484 4.87 -35.59 17.10
CA ASN A 484 3.60 -36.29 16.94
C ASN A 484 3.85 -37.79 16.77
#